data_AF-A0A954UDR6-F1
#
_entry.id   AF-A0A954UDR6-F1
#
_cell.length_a   1.000
_cell.length_b   1.000
_cell.length_c   1.000
_cell.angle_alpha   90.00
_cell.angle_beta   90.00
_cell.angle_gamma   90.00
#
_symmetry.space_group_name_H-M   'P 1'
#
loop_
_entity.id
_entity.type
_entity.pdbx_description
1 polymer ?
#
loop_
_entity_poly.entity_id
_entity_poly.type
_entity_poly.pdbx_seq_one_letter_code
_entity_poly.pdbx_strand_id
1 'polypeptide(L)'
;MTIEKIQPGCRVLSQDVDSGELSFRIVMATTFRPSSTILRIAVGEDEICATKGHPFWVNGKGWRMAKHLSTGDVLHTLTGPLSISEITTRPAEPAYNLVIADGDTYFVGRNSILVHDNKQLEPSLALVPGLLAE
;
A
#
# COMPACT_ATOMS: atom_id res chain seq x y z
N MET A 1 3.17 -7.63 -13.03
CA MET A 1 2.51 -8.87 -12.55
C MET A 1 1.36 -8.45 -11.67
N THR A 2 0.20 -9.10 -11.78
CA THR A 2 -0.96 -8.78 -10.96
C THR A 2 -0.89 -9.52 -9.62
N ILE A 3 -1.49 -8.96 -8.57
CA ILE A 3 -1.33 -9.46 -7.19
C ILE A 3 -1.87 -10.90 -7.03
N GLU A 4 -2.90 -11.26 -7.78
CA GLU A 4 -3.51 -12.60 -7.78
C GLU A 4 -2.62 -13.69 -8.41
N LYS A 5 -1.54 -13.30 -9.12
CA LYS A 5 -0.56 -14.23 -9.71
C LYS A 5 0.68 -14.42 -8.85
N ILE A 6 0.80 -13.67 -7.75
CA ILE A 6 1.94 -13.79 -6.83
C ILE A 6 1.76 -15.07 -6.01
N GLN A 7 2.83 -15.85 -5.87
CA GLN A 7 2.81 -17.10 -5.12
C GLN A 7 3.81 -17.04 -3.94
N PRO A 8 3.60 -17.86 -2.90
CA PRO A 8 4.61 -18.07 -1.87
C PRO A 8 5.98 -18.41 -2.48
N GLY A 9 7.04 -17.81 -1.95
CA GLY A 9 8.40 -17.91 -2.49
C GLY A 9 8.77 -16.81 -3.49
N CYS A 10 7.82 -16.08 -4.06
CA CYS A 10 8.10 -14.87 -4.82
C CYS A 10 8.75 -13.80 -3.94
N ARG A 11 9.51 -12.89 -4.53
CA ARG A 11 10.05 -11.71 -3.85
C ARG A 11 9.29 -10.47 -4.25
N VAL A 12 8.97 -9.62 -3.27
CA VAL A 12 8.37 -8.30 -3.48
C VAL A 12 9.24 -7.24 -2.83
N LEU A 13 9.24 -6.04 -3.40
CA LEU A 13 9.96 -4.91 -2.82
C LEU A 13 9.15 -4.36 -1.65
N SER A 14 9.83 -4.14 -0.53
CA SER A 14 9.31 -3.64 0.74
C SER A 14 10.17 -2.46 1.21
N GLN A 15 9.60 -1.63 2.08
CA GLN A 15 10.32 -0.52 2.71
C GLN A 15 9.96 -0.43 4.18
N ASP A 16 10.97 -0.45 5.04
CA ASP A 16 10.79 -0.16 6.46
C ASP A 16 10.49 1.33 6.65
N VAL A 17 9.43 1.64 7.39
CA VAL A 17 8.95 3.03 7.51
C VAL A 17 9.81 3.88 8.43
N ASP A 18 10.47 3.29 9.43
CA ASP A 18 11.24 4.04 10.41
C ASP A 18 12.67 4.28 9.94
N SER A 19 13.34 3.23 9.45
CA SER A 19 14.70 3.31 8.91
C SER A 19 14.76 3.77 7.44
N GLY A 20 13.69 3.59 6.68
CA GLY A 20 13.64 3.86 5.25
C GLY A 20 14.28 2.77 4.37
N GLU A 21 14.78 1.68 4.96
CA GLU A 21 15.51 0.63 4.24
C GLU A 21 14.63 -0.07 3.20
N LEU A 22 15.13 -0.13 1.96
CA LEU A 22 14.52 -0.91 0.87
C LEU A 22 15.08 -2.33 0.85
N SER A 23 14.19 -3.32 0.86
CA SER A 23 14.58 -4.73 0.84
C SER A 23 13.60 -5.59 0.05
N PHE A 24 14.10 -6.65 -0.58
CA PHE A 24 13.25 -7.66 -1.19
C PHE A 24 12.85 -8.68 -0.13
N ARG A 25 11.55 -8.79 0.15
CA ARG A 25 10.98 -9.75 1.11
C ARG A 25 10.32 -10.91 0.39
N ILE A 26 10.43 -12.10 0.97
CA ILE A 26 9.80 -13.30 0.42
C ILE A 26 8.32 -13.28 0.81
N VAL A 27 7.44 -13.54 -0.16
CA VAL A 27 6.02 -13.77 0.08
C VAL A 27 5.86 -15.12 0.76
N MET A 28 5.31 -15.12 1.98
CA MET A 28 5.02 -16.32 2.77
C MET A 28 3.66 -16.89 2.44
N ALA A 29 2.67 -16.02 2.23
CA ALA A 29 1.32 -16.42 1.90
C ALA A 29 0.58 -15.33 1.12
N THR A 30 -0.45 -15.73 0.40
CA THR A 30 -1.45 -14.84 -0.18
C THR A 30 -2.77 -15.06 0.54
N THR A 31 -3.37 -13.97 1.03
CA THR A 31 -4.69 -14.00 1.66
C THR A 31 -5.75 -13.52 0.68
N PHE A 32 -6.89 -14.19 0.72
CA PHE A 32 -8.07 -13.84 -0.07
C PHE A 32 -9.14 -13.21 0.82
N ARG A 33 -9.72 -12.10 0.36
CA ARG A 33 -10.87 -11.44 0.98
C ARG A 33 -12.07 -11.61 0.05
N PRO A 34 -13.23 -12.08 0.57
CA PRO A 34 -14.47 -12.14 -0.20
C PRO A 34 -14.86 -10.78 -0.78
N SER A 35 -15.71 -10.81 -1.82
CA SER A 35 -16.14 -9.60 -2.53
C SER A 35 -16.69 -8.54 -1.58
N SER A 36 -16.10 -7.36 -1.63
CA SER A 36 -16.54 -6.19 -0.85
C SER A 36 -16.36 -4.94 -1.68
N THR A 37 -17.03 -3.84 -1.30
CA THR A 37 -16.92 -2.57 -2.04
C THR A 37 -15.47 -2.14 -2.19
N ILE A 38 -15.06 -1.93 -3.44
CA ILE A 38 -13.71 -1.49 -3.80
C ILE A 38 -13.70 0.02 -4.03
N LEU A 39 -12.59 0.65 -3.65
CA LEU A 39 -12.24 2.01 -4.05
C LEU A 39 -11.22 1.95 -5.17
N ARG A 40 -11.48 2.70 -6.23
CA ARG A 40 -10.57 2.97 -7.32
C ARG A 40 -9.89 4.30 -7.06
N ILE A 41 -8.56 4.28 -6.96
CA ILE A 41 -7.73 5.43 -6.58
C ILE A 41 -6.80 5.72 -7.75
N ALA A 42 -7.00 6.86 -8.40
CA ALA A 42 -6.15 7.33 -9.50
C ALA A 42 -5.00 8.16 -8.94
N VAL A 43 -3.76 7.82 -9.31
CA VAL A 43 -2.54 8.43 -8.79
C VAL A 43 -1.56 8.55 -9.95
N GLY A 44 -1.20 9.78 -10.36
CA GLY A 44 -0.40 9.99 -11.56
C GLY A 44 -1.03 9.34 -12.80
N GLU A 45 -0.27 8.52 -13.52
CA GLU A 45 -0.72 7.74 -14.69
C GLU A 45 -1.21 6.32 -14.35
N ASP A 46 -1.30 5.98 -13.06
CA ASP A 46 -1.67 4.64 -12.60
C ASP A 46 -2.98 4.66 -11.81
N GLU A 47 -3.59 3.49 -11.70
CA GLU A 47 -4.81 3.27 -10.93
C GLU A 47 -4.66 2.04 -10.06
N ILE A 48 -5.03 2.17 -8.79
CA ILE A 48 -5.06 1.06 -7.85
C ILE A 48 -6.49 0.86 -7.34
N CYS A 49 -6.88 -0.42 -7.28
CA CYS A 49 -8.13 -0.84 -6.66
C CYS A 49 -7.83 -1.48 -5.30
N ALA A 50 -8.49 -1.00 -4.25
CA ALA A 50 -8.29 -1.51 -2.89
C ALA A 50 -9.60 -1.57 -2.10
N THR A 51 -9.66 -2.46 -1.09
CA THR A 51 -10.77 -2.46 -0.13
C THR A 51 -10.73 -1.19 0.73
N LYS A 52 -11.89 -0.76 1.23
CA LYS A 52 -12.02 0.42 2.10
C LYS A 52 -11.09 0.45 3.32
N GLY A 53 -10.72 -0.72 3.84
CA GLY A 53 -9.88 -0.85 5.03
C GLY A 53 -8.39 -0.92 4.74
N HIS A 54 -7.97 -1.02 3.48
CA HIS A 54 -6.56 -1.23 3.15
C HIS A 54 -5.72 0.02 3.43
N PRO A 55 -4.60 -0.07 4.18
CA PRO A 55 -3.79 1.10 4.54
C PRO A 55 -2.81 1.50 3.43
N PHE A 56 -2.71 2.80 3.20
CA PHE A 56 -1.73 3.46 2.34
C PHE A 56 -0.89 4.43 3.18
N TRP A 57 0.39 4.59 2.84
CA TRP A 57 1.20 5.63 3.46
C TRP A 57 0.96 6.98 2.79
N VAL A 58 0.49 7.96 3.56
CA VAL A 58 0.30 9.34 3.11
C VAL A 58 1.40 10.20 3.73
N ASN A 59 2.20 10.85 2.89
CA ASN A 59 3.30 11.70 3.35
C ASN A 59 2.79 12.81 4.27
N GLY A 60 3.42 12.95 5.44
CA GLY A 60 3.04 13.89 6.50
C GLY A 60 1.83 13.48 7.33
N LYS A 61 1.15 12.36 7.01
CA LYS A 61 -0.03 11.87 7.74
C LYS A 61 0.10 10.41 8.20
N GLY A 62 1.10 9.68 7.72
CA GLY A 62 1.31 8.26 8.03
C GLY A 62 0.25 7.34 7.43
N TRP A 63 -0.03 6.22 8.09
CA TRP A 63 -0.97 5.20 7.62
C TRP A 63 -2.42 5.70 7.60
N ARG A 64 -3.05 5.64 6.42
CA ARG A 64 -4.47 5.95 6.22
C ARG A 64 -5.17 4.81 5.49
N MET A 65 -6.31 4.37 6.04
CA MET A 65 -7.19 3.44 5.33
C MET A 65 -7.71 4.09 4.06
N ALA A 66 -7.90 3.31 3.00
CA ALA A 66 -8.39 3.78 1.71
C ALA A 66 -9.66 4.64 1.81
N LYS A 67 -10.60 4.29 2.71
CA LYS A 67 -11.84 5.05 2.95
C LYS A 67 -11.64 6.46 3.53
N HIS A 68 -10.45 6.77 4.01
CA HIS A 68 -10.09 8.07 4.59
C HIS A 68 -9.16 8.89 3.69
N LEU A 69 -8.79 8.35 2.52
CA LEU A 69 -8.05 9.09 1.52
C LEU A 69 -8.93 10.16 0.88
N SER A 70 -8.30 11.26 0.49
CA SER A 70 -8.93 12.37 -0.20
C SER A 70 -8.14 12.73 -1.46
N THR A 71 -8.81 13.27 -2.47
CA THR A 71 -8.13 13.91 -3.60
C THR A 71 -7.15 14.97 -3.08
N GLY A 72 -5.93 14.98 -3.62
CA GLY A 72 -4.83 15.84 -3.18
C GLY A 72 -3.94 15.23 -2.10
N ASP A 73 -4.33 14.13 -1.44
CA ASP A 73 -3.41 13.40 -0.56
C ASP A 73 -2.19 12.91 -1.35
N VAL A 74 -1.01 13.00 -0.73
CA VAL A 74 0.26 12.65 -1.35
C VAL A 74 0.70 11.27 -0.87
N LEU A 75 0.63 10.26 -1.74
CA LEU A 75 1.05 8.90 -1.42
C LEU A 75 2.57 8.75 -1.54
N HIS A 76 3.12 7.90 -0.68
CA HIS A 76 4.51 7.49 -0.79
C HIS A 76 4.69 6.48 -1.91
N THR A 77 5.65 6.73 -2.79
CA THR A 77 6.01 5.84 -3.89
C THR A 77 7.52 5.76 -4.06
N LEU A 78 8.01 4.69 -4.70
CA LEU A 78 9.44 4.46 -4.89
C LEU A 78 10.14 5.55 -5.72
N THR A 79 9.45 6.14 -6.71
CA THR A 79 10.04 7.13 -7.64
C THR A 79 9.79 8.57 -7.20
N GLY A 80 9.08 8.77 -6.10
CA GLY A 80 8.76 10.09 -5.54
C GLY A 80 7.29 10.24 -5.12
N PRO A 81 6.94 11.30 -4.38
CA PRO A 81 5.57 11.55 -3.96
C PRO A 81 4.62 11.75 -5.16
N LEU A 82 3.44 11.13 -5.11
CA LEU A 82 2.38 11.36 -6.10
C LEU A 82 1.05 11.68 -5.41
N SER A 83 0.34 12.68 -5.92
CA SER A 83 -0.97 13.06 -5.41
C SER A 83 -2.10 12.22 -6.02
N ILE A 84 -3.11 11.92 -5.20
CA ILE A 84 -4.36 11.31 -5.65
C ILE A 84 -5.14 12.33 -6.49
N SER A 85 -5.48 11.98 -7.72
CA SER A 85 -6.28 12.82 -8.63
C SER A 85 -7.78 12.53 -8.54
N GLU A 86 -8.15 11.28 -8.29
CA GLU A 86 -9.56 10.85 -8.24
C GLU A 86 -9.73 9.64 -7.31
N ILE A 87 -10.85 9.60 -6.59
CA ILE A 87 -11.30 8.43 -5.84
C ILE A 87 -12.74 8.14 -6.22
N THR A 88 -13.02 6.91 -6.66
CA THR A 88 -14.39 6.47 -6.96
C THR A 88 -14.69 5.12 -6.35
N THR A 89 -15.98 4.83 -6.18
CA THR A 89 -16.42 3.51 -5.71
C THR A 89 -16.68 2.60 -6.91
N ARG A 90 -16.22 1.35 -6.82
CA ARG A 90 -16.51 0.28 -7.76
C ARG A 90 -17.40 -0.80 -7.13
N PRO A 91 -18.06 -1.63 -7.95
CA PRO A 91 -18.78 -2.81 -7.47
C PRO A 91 -17.93 -3.71 -6.58
N ALA A 92 -18.60 -4.58 -5.83
CA ALA A 92 -17.90 -5.50 -4.94
C ALA A 92 -17.09 -6.51 -5.74
N GLU A 93 -15.79 -6.57 -5.50
CA GLU A 93 -14.85 -7.47 -6.16
C GLU A 93 -13.97 -8.16 -5.10
N PRO A 94 -13.48 -9.38 -5.36
CA PRO A 94 -12.54 -10.03 -4.46
C PRO A 94 -11.23 -9.25 -4.38
N ALA A 95 -10.59 -9.29 -3.21
CA ALA A 95 -9.31 -8.63 -3.00
C ALA A 95 -8.26 -9.61 -2.47
N TYR A 96 -7.01 -9.38 -2.85
CA TYR A 96 -5.86 -10.16 -2.43
C TYR A 96 -4.94 -9.29 -1.58
N ASN A 97 -4.28 -9.92 -0.61
CA ASN A 97 -3.27 -9.29 0.21
C ASN A 97 -2.09 -10.25 0.41
N LEU A 98 -0.89 -9.72 0.52
CA LEU A 98 0.32 -10.51 0.72
C LEU A 98 0.71 -10.55 2.20
N VAL A 99 1.23 -11.68 2.65
CA VAL A 99 1.96 -11.80 3.91
C VAL A 99 3.41 -12.07 3.52
N ILE A 100 4.31 -11.19 3.95
CA ILE A 100 5.74 -11.26 3.62
C ILE A 100 6.56 -11.61 4.86
N ALA A 101 7.76 -12.12 4.65
CA ALA A 101 8.72 -12.38 5.71
C ALA A 101 9.32 -11.07 6.22
N ASP A 102 9.47 -10.95 7.55
CA ASP A 102 10.23 -9.89 8.22
C ASP A 102 9.84 -8.46 7.77
N GLY A 103 8.54 -8.21 7.67
CA GLY A 103 8.00 -6.90 7.32
C GLY A 103 6.51 -6.96 7.02
N ASP A 104 5.91 -5.77 6.96
CA ASP A 104 4.46 -5.61 6.86
C ASP A 104 4.07 -4.65 5.71
N THR A 105 5.04 -4.19 4.93
CA THR A 105 4.83 -3.22 3.85
C THR A 105 5.32 -3.77 2.52
N TYR A 106 4.70 -3.36 1.42
CA TYR A 106 5.18 -3.70 0.08
C TYR A 106 4.69 -2.69 -0.95
N PHE A 107 5.36 -2.65 -2.09
CA PHE A 107 4.99 -1.77 -3.19
C PHE A 107 4.03 -2.43 -4.18
N VAL A 108 3.03 -1.68 -4.63
CA VAL A 108 2.01 -2.12 -5.59
C VAL A 108 1.82 -1.15 -6.76
N GLY A 109 1.25 -1.65 -7.84
CA GLY A 109 0.98 -0.87 -9.05
C GLY A 109 2.25 -0.55 -9.85
N ARG A 110 2.05 0.17 -10.96
CA ARG A 110 3.14 0.69 -11.81
C ARG A 110 3.90 1.81 -11.11
N ASN A 111 3.20 2.61 -10.32
CA ASN A 111 3.82 3.68 -9.56
C ASN A 111 4.55 3.20 -8.31
N SER A 112 4.53 1.91 -7.97
CA SER A 112 5.18 1.38 -6.77
C SER A 112 4.75 2.17 -5.53
N ILE A 113 3.45 2.16 -5.25
CA ILE A 113 2.84 2.83 -4.10
C ILE A 113 3.01 1.96 -2.86
N LEU A 114 3.44 2.56 -1.75
CA LEU A 114 3.68 1.85 -0.49
C LEU A 114 2.34 1.55 0.21
N VAL A 115 2.06 0.27 0.40
CA VAL A 115 0.90 -0.22 1.15
C VAL A 115 1.34 -1.07 2.33
N HIS A 116 0.45 -1.19 3.30
CA HIS A 116 0.62 -2.11 4.43
C HIS A 116 -0.15 -3.40 4.16
N ASP A 117 0.32 -4.50 4.72
CA ASP A 117 -0.46 -5.72 4.83
C ASP A 117 -1.67 -5.52 5.78
N ASN A 118 -2.41 -6.59 6.06
CA ASN A 118 -3.58 -6.51 6.93
C ASN A 118 -3.27 -6.78 8.42
N LYS A 119 -2.01 -6.68 8.87
CA LYS A 119 -1.65 -6.74 10.29
C LYS A 119 -2.03 -5.45 11.01
N GLN A 120 -1.86 -5.47 12.33
CA GLN A 120 -2.04 -4.30 13.15
C GLN A 120 -1.03 -3.22 12.75
N LEU A 121 -1.53 -1.99 12.56
CA LEU A 121 -0.67 -0.86 12.25
C LEU A 121 0.08 -0.44 13.51
N GLU A 122 1.40 -0.42 13.44
CA GLU A 122 2.23 0.17 14.48
C GLU A 122 2.32 1.69 14.31
N PRO A 123 2.28 2.47 15.40
CA PRO A 123 2.54 3.90 15.35
C PRO A 123 3.95 4.16 14.84
N SER A 124 4.11 5.13 13.93
CA SER A 124 5.41 5.62 13.48
C SER A 124 5.45 7.14 13.58
N LEU A 125 6.61 7.67 13.95
CA LEU A 125 6.90 9.11 13.95
C LEU A 125 7.43 9.59 12.59
N ALA A 126 7.54 8.70 11.60
CA ALA A 126 8.01 9.05 10.27
C ALA A 126 7.03 10.03 9.59
N LEU A 127 7.57 11.16 9.09
CA LEU A 127 6.84 12.07 8.20
C LEU A 127 6.73 11.46 6.81
N VAL A 128 7.84 10.90 6.35
CA VAL A 128 7.95 10.01 5.20
C VAL A 128 8.84 8.84 5.60
N PRO A 129 8.70 7.65 4.99
CA PRO A 129 9.55 6.50 5.30
C PRO A 129 11.03 6.88 5.33
N GLY A 130 11.71 6.62 6.46
CA GLY A 130 13.11 6.96 6.70
C GLY A 130 13.39 8.40 7.16
N LEU A 131 12.37 9.24 7.36
CA LEU A 131 12.52 10.59 7.91
C LEU A 131 11.57 10.78 9.10
N LEU A 132 12.13 10.72 10.31
CA LEU A 132 11.40 10.93 11.55
C LEU A 132 11.05 12.41 11.77
N ALA A 133 9.89 12.67 12.37
CA ALA A 133 9.56 13.99 12.90
C ALA A 133 10.49 14.32 14.09
N GLU A 134 10.99 15.55 14.13
CA GLU A 134 11.79 16.10 15.24
C GLU A 134 10.97 16.31 16.52
#